data_AF-A0A4Y8DHP6-F1
#
_entry.id   AF-A0A4Y8DHP6-F1
#
_cell.length_a   1.000
_cell.length_b   1.000
_cell.length_c   1.000
_cell.angle_alpha   90.00
_cell.angle_beta   90.00
_cell.angle_gamma   90.00
#
_symmetry.space_group_name_H-M   'P 1'
#
loop_
_entity.id
_entity.type
_entity.pdbx_description
1 polymer ?
#
loop_
_entity_poly.entity_id
_entity_poly.type
_entity_poly.pdbx_seq_one_letter_code
_entity_poly.pdbx_strand_id
1 'polypeptide(L)'
;MTRVEIKPGSPVEKRLIKNEDSGDETLQLGLPDIAEDRIFDDVDVEGEESEYVDGNFEGLVFINGIEHFVCPGFKIRQLPAPMIVKRSLRMLYNTIVKGNLVLDPNYQRASVWDEGRASTLITSVLMGYFIPPIVLNVQTVIKKLKDGRKEVKHMRICVDGKQRLTSLFKFMSGEIGFLDKSHPPKKWYYCHPTINGVLSPTSSRNICPDGLKKFFDEKVFCCYEYDHLTQETEETMFQLVQRGIALSPAEKMRAMSTEWARFTRIYEDDYAMVVNLSKQSRASGFRLILTIFTMIQEVLSGSTNGRRKRTVPSLQASPQALMRVLEDPEPISMGLKLAFKDVFDRFESLIKLSSTKLPDGQYELQKNSVFDPAPEFLREADENHVRTFSPLELVATGILISYHKDRRSDDALLSDIKSLRRFLRLKHKDLRVNAQCWATAWEFISEHVHRNPNPQNNFALRLQSHRKKNGTGIPTKRGRRRARSSSDSSALSSLDSLFEAEVEGDRDDSSEGPESSPSVASSSKRVLVDSGTNGSSKRVKR
;
A
#
# COMPACT_ATOMS: atom_id res chain seq x y z
N MET A 1 46.93 -36.14 -54.47
CA MET A 1 46.92 -35.45 -55.79
C MET A 1 45.46 -35.12 -56.09
N THR A 2 45.04 -33.90 -56.42
CA THR A 2 45.82 -32.68 -56.72
C THR A 2 45.11 -31.41 -56.18
N ARG A 3 45.89 -30.35 -55.95
CA ARG A 3 45.49 -29.02 -55.48
C ARG A 3 44.93 -28.18 -56.64
N VAL A 4 43.93 -27.34 -56.38
CA VAL A 4 43.49 -26.27 -57.30
C VAL A 4 43.38 -24.97 -56.49
N GLU A 5 44.01 -23.91 -56.98
CA GLU A 5 43.94 -22.56 -56.44
C GLU A 5 43.48 -21.60 -57.53
N ILE A 6 42.55 -20.69 -57.21
CA ILE A 6 42.34 -19.48 -58.00
C ILE A 6 42.11 -18.29 -57.04
N LYS A 7 42.83 -17.20 -57.31
CA LYS A 7 42.66 -15.82 -56.81
C LYS A 7 42.78 -14.89 -58.04
N PRO A 8 42.44 -13.59 -57.93
CA PRO A 8 41.30 -12.99 -57.24
C PRO A 8 40.50 -12.08 -58.21
N GLY A 9 39.37 -11.52 -57.77
CA GLY A 9 38.62 -10.53 -58.56
C GLY A 9 37.70 -9.64 -57.71
N SER A 10 37.83 -8.33 -57.88
CA SER A 10 36.94 -7.26 -57.37
C SER A 10 36.90 -6.15 -58.45
N PRO A 11 35.97 -5.17 -58.46
CA PRO A 11 35.83 -4.17 -57.39
C PRO A 11 34.40 -3.63 -57.17
N VAL A 12 34.28 -2.51 -56.41
CA VAL A 12 33.11 -1.58 -56.32
C VAL A 12 31.89 -2.11 -55.52
N GLU A 13 31.35 -1.44 -54.48
CA GLU A 13 31.71 -0.16 -53.82
C GLU A 13 31.39 -0.15 -52.31
N LYS A 14 31.74 0.94 -51.59
CA LYS A 14 31.56 1.12 -50.13
C LYS A 14 30.73 2.35 -49.77
N ARG A 15 29.77 2.21 -48.84
CA ARG A 15 29.31 3.22 -47.84
C ARG A 15 28.58 2.50 -46.70
N LEU A 16 28.60 2.92 -45.44
CA LEU A 16 29.56 3.74 -44.66
C LEU A 16 29.26 3.43 -43.18
N ILE A 17 30.24 3.02 -42.38
CA ILE A 17 30.10 2.92 -40.91
C ILE A 17 31.14 3.88 -40.32
N LYS A 18 30.70 4.78 -39.44
CA LYS A 18 31.58 5.72 -38.75
C LYS A 18 31.84 5.21 -37.32
N ASN A 19 33.05 4.70 -37.10
CA ASN A 19 33.60 4.59 -35.76
C ASN A 19 34.29 5.92 -35.44
N GLU A 20 34.01 6.51 -34.28
CA GLU A 20 34.92 7.42 -33.59
C GLU A 20 34.94 6.99 -32.11
N ASP A 21 36.11 7.09 -31.49
CA ASP A 21 36.50 6.53 -30.20
C ASP A 21 37.54 7.48 -29.58
N SER A 22 37.84 7.33 -28.29
CA SER A 22 38.77 8.14 -27.47
C SER A 22 38.38 9.62 -27.24
N GLY A 23 38.76 10.14 -26.06
CA GLY A 23 38.47 11.52 -25.65
C GLY A 23 38.64 11.74 -24.13
N ASP A 24 39.70 11.20 -23.55
CA ASP A 24 40.00 11.32 -22.12
C ASP A 24 40.92 12.53 -21.87
N GLU A 25 40.33 13.68 -21.53
CA GLU A 25 41.07 14.91 -21.19
C GLU A 25 40.60 15.48 -19.83
N THR A 26 41.49 15.41 -18.83
CA THR A 26 41.29 16.04 -17.52
C THR A 26 41.69 17.52 -17.58
N LEU A 27 40.72 18.43 -17.54
CA LEU A 27 40.96 19.88 -17.47
C LEU A 27 40.74 20.42 -16.05
N GLN A 28 41.84 20.84 -15.40
CA GLN A 28 41.76 21.68 -14.20
C GLN A 28 41.62 23.15 -14.61
N LEU A 29 40.53 23.81 -14.20
CA LEU A 29 40.33 25.26 -14.30
C LEU A 29 39.86 25.79 -12.94
N GLY A 30 40.38 26.97 -12.57
CA GLY A 30 40.29 27.49 -11.20
C GLY A 30 39.01 28.27 -10.87
N LEU A 31 38.78 28.43 -9.56
CA LEU A 31 37.71 29.21 -8.96
C LEU A 31 37.78 30.71 -9.32
N PRO A 32 36.63 31.34 -9.59
CA PRO A 32 36.33 32.73 -9.24
C PRO A 32 35.41 32.81 -8.01
N ASP A 33 35.51 33.91 -7.25
CA ASP A 33 34.85 34.11 -5.95
C ASP A 33 33.47 34.82 -6.01
N ILE A 34 32.63 34.56 -4.99
CA ILE A 34 31.52 35.41 -4.49
C ILE A 34 30.25 35.46 -5.40
N ALA A 35 29.00 35.43 -4.90
CA ALA A 35 28.46 35.73 -3.56
C ALA A 35 27.45 34.70 -3.02
N GLU A 36 27.16 34.78 -1.71
CA GLU A 36 25.98 34.17 -1.08
C GLU A 36 24.67 34.84 -1.54
N ASP A 37 23.58 34.06 -1.66
CA ASP A 37 22.27 34.52 -1.19
C ASP A 37 21.45 33.31 -0.69
N ARG A 38 20.83 33.41 0.50
CA ARG A 38 20.41 32.23 1.29
C ARG A 38 18.91 31.98 1.23
N ILE A 39 18.48 30.83 0.71
CA ILE A 39 17.13 30.30 0.98
C ILE A 39 17.15 28.78 1.11
N PHE A 40 16.74 28.27 2.28
CA PHE A 40 16.59 26.86 2.67
C PHE A 40 17.86 26.07 3.01
N ASP A 41 18.45 26.43 4.16
CA ASP A 41 18.89 25.42 5.15
C ASP A 41 17.67 24.62 5.71
N ASP A 42 17.89 23.82 6.77
CA ASP A 42 16.91 23.00 7.50
C ASP A 42 16.48 21.66 6.86
N VAL A 43 17.45 20.81 6.47
CA VAL A 43 17.32 19.35 6.65
C VAL A 43 18.61 18.76 7.21
N ASP A 44 18.84 18.94 8.51
CA ASP A 44 19.92 18.23 9.22
C ASP A 44 19.66 16.72 9.22
N VAL A 45 20.40 15.99 8.39
CA VAL A 45 20.60 14.54 8.55
C VAL A 45 21.94 14.36 9.26
N GLU A 46 21.91 14.33 10.59
CA GLU A 46 23.12 14.06 11.39
C GLU A 46 23.71 12.69 11.03
N GLY A 47 24.80 12.68 10.25
CA GLY A 47 25.67 11.50 10.08
C GLY A 47 25.94 10.98 8.67
N GLU A 48 25.42 11.61 7.59
CA GLU A 48 25.83 11.27 6.21
C GLU A 48 26.67 12.39 5.58
N GLU A 49 27.92 12.09 5.22
CA GLU A 49 28.80 12.99 4.45
C GLU A 49 28.31 13.07 2.99
N SER A 50 27.30 13.91 2.73
CA SER A 50 26.84 14.15 1.37
C SER A 50 27.88 14.96 0.59
N GLU A 51 28.56 14.32 -0.36
CA GLU A 51 29.44 15.02 -1.32
C GLU A 51 28.65 16.14 -2.02
N TYR A 52 29.17 17.37 -1.95
CA TYR A 52 28.51 18.55 -2.48
C TYR A 52 28.51 18.55 -4.01
N VAL A 53 27.41 18.07 -4.59
CA VAL A 53 27.10 18.23 -6.01
C VAL A 53 26.70 19.68 -6.27
N ASP A 54 27.32 20.32 -7.26
CA ASP A 54 26.91 21.64 -7.76
C ASP A 54 25.42 21.66 -8.10
N GLY A 55 24.70 22.71 -7.67
CA GLY A 55 23.27 22.88 -7.87
C GLY A 55 22.84 22.95 -9.34
N ASN A 56 23.77 23.21 -10.25
CA ASN A 56 23.55 23.21 -11.71
C ASN A 56 23.95 21.89 -12.42
N PHE A 57 24.43 20.87 -11.71
CA PHE A 57 24.90 19.63 -12.35
C PHE A 57 23.76 18.78 -12.92
N GLU A 58 23.85 18.44 -14.20
CA GLU A 58 23.03 17.41 -14.86
C GLU A 58 23.90 16.21 -15.23
N GLY A 59 23.67 15.05 -14.61
CA GLY A 59 24.47 13.87 -14.89
C GLY A 59 24.34 12.74 -13.87
N LEU A 60 25.31 11.84 -13.90
CA LEU A 60 25.43 10.72 -12.96
C LEU A 60 26.42 11.08 -11.85
N VAL A 61 25.98 10.95 -10.60
CA VAL A 61 26.77 11.20 -9.38
C VAL A 61 26.83 9.91 -8.58
N PHE A 62 27.98 9.57 -8.01
CA PHE A 62 28.04 8.50 -7.02
C PHE A 62 27.68 9.06 -5.64
N ILE A 63 26.62 8.53 -5.02
CA ILE A 63 26.18 8.91 -3.66
C ILE A 63 26.11 7.63 -2.85
N ASN A 64 26.82 7.57 -1.73
CA ASN A 64 26.94 6.38 -0.87
C ASN A 64 27.33 5.09 -1.63
N GLY A 65 28.14 5.24 -2.70
CA GLY A 65 28.57 4.13 -3.57
C GLY A 65 27.54 3.66 -4.62
N ILE A 66 26.39 4.32 -4.74
CA ILE A 66 25.35 4.06 -5.74
C ILE A 66 25.41 5.15 -6.81
N GLU A 67 25.28 4.79 -8.08
CA GLU A 67 25.13 5.76 -9.17
C GLU A 67 23.72 6.38 -9.15
N HIS A 68 23.63 7.70 -9.15
CA HIS A 68 22.40 8.46 -9.11
C HIS A 68 22.35 9.52 -10.22
N PHE A 69 21.31 9.49 -11.06
CA PHE A 69 21.00 10.62 -11.92
C PHE A 69 20.45 11.80 -11.09
N VAL A 70 21.10 12.95 -11.26
CA VAL A 70 20.79 14.23 -10.63
C VAL A 70 20.65 15.29 -11.73
N CYS A 71 19.65 16.16 -11.59
CA CYS A 71 19.56 17.42 -12.32
C CYS A 71 18.94 18.52 -11.41
N PRO A 72 19.02 19.81 -11.78
CA PRO A 72 18.53 20.91 -10.96
C PRO A 72 17.08 20.73 -10.51
N GLY A 73 16.86 20.72 -9.19
CA GLY A 73 15.54 20.52 -8.57
C GLY A 73 14.99 19.09 -8.59
N PHE A 74 15.74 18.08 -9.09
CA PHE A 74 15.24 16.71 -9.24
C PHE A 74 16.31 15.65 -9.00
N LYS A 75 16.12 14.82 -7.96
CA LYS A 75 17.00 13.69 -7.60
C LYS A 75 16.21 12.38 -7.64
N ILE A 76 16.61 11.43 -8.49
CA ILE A 76 16.04 10.08 -8.47
C ILE A 76 16.83 9.21 -7.49
N ARG A 77 16.13 8.54 -6.56
CA ARG A 77 16.73 7.42 -5.81
C ARG A 77 16.84 6.21 -6.73
N GLN A 78 18.06 5.91 -7.19
CA GLN A 78 18.38 4.69 -7.92
C GLN A 78 18.70 3.55 -6.94
N LEU A 79 18.91 2.35 -7.47
CA LEU A 79 19.32 1.16 -6.71
C LEU A 79 20.75 0.78 -7.12
N PRO A 80 21.53 0.12 -6.25
CA PRO A 80 22.85 -0.41 -6.63
C PRO A 80 22.74 -1.31 -7.86
N ALA A 81 23.70 -1.20 -8.78
CA ALA A 81 23.70 -1.97 -10.02
C ALA A 81 23.82 -3.49 -9.71
N PRO A 82 22.90 -4.34 -10.21
CA PRO A 82 22.91 -5.76 -9.88
C PRO A 82 24.00 -6.52 -10.63
N MET A 83 24.69 -7.43 -9.94
CA MET A 83 25.59 -8.38 -10.56
C MET A 83 24.80 -9.44 -11.33
N ILE A 84 25.01 -9.54 -12.65
CA ILE A 84 24.37 -10.56 -13.50
C ILE A 84 25.21 -11.84 -13.50
N VAL A 85 24.83 -12.81 -12.66
CA VAL A 85 25.57 -14.06 -12.43
C VAL A 85 24.85 -15.24 -13.10
N LYS A 86 25.53 -15.97 -13.98
CA LYS A 86 25.04 -17.26 -14.51
C LYS A 86 25.35 -18.37 -13.52
N ARG A 87 24.33 -18.93 -12.85
CA ARG A 87 24.49 -20.03 -11.88
C ARG A 87 23.97 -21.34 -12.43
N SER A 88 24.74 -22.42 -12.27
CA SER A 88 24.32 -23.77 -12.65
C SER A 88 23.19 -24.28 -11.75
N LEU A 89 22.32 -25.13 -12.29
CA LEU A 89 21.19 -25.69 -11.55
C LEU A 89 21.66 -26.52 -10.35
N ARG A 90 22.77 -27.27 -10.51
CA ARG A 90 23.43 -27.97 -9.41
C ARG A 90 23.91 -27.01 -8.30
N MET A 91 24.47 -25.86 -8.65
CA MET A 91 24.90 -24.87 -7.65
C MET A 91 23.69 -24.24 -6.93
N LEU A 92 22.63 -23.89 -7.64
CA LEU A 92 21.40 -23.35 -7.04
C LEU A 92 20.77 -24.36 -6.06
N TYR A 93 20.60 -25.62 -6.47
CA TYR A 93 20.12 -26.70 -5.61
C TYR A 93 20.98 -26.86 -4.35
N ASN A 94 22.31 -26.96 -4.51
CA ASN A 94 23.24 -27.07 -3.38
C ASN A 94 23.19 -25.84 -2.44
N THR A 95 22.84 -24.65 -2.95
CA THR A 95 22.72 -23.43 -2.15
C THR A 95 21.41 -23.42 -1.33
N ILE A 96 20.32 -23.93 -1.90
CA ILE A 96 19.04 -24.14 -1.20
C ILE A 96 19.21 -25.19 -0.09
N VAL A 97 19.76 -26.37 -0.42
CA VAL A 97 19.97 -27.49 0.54
C VAL A 97 20.84 -27.10 1.74
N LYS A 98 21.85 -26.23 1.55
CA LYS A 98 22.70 -25.73 2.65
C LYS A 98 22.03 -24.67 3.54
N GLY A 99 20.80 -24.25 3.25
CA GLY A 99 20.18 -23.10 3.91
C GLY A 99 20.97 -21.82 3.67
N ASN A 100 21.48 -21.63 2.44
CA ASN A 100 22.18 -20.41 2.00
C ASN A 100 21.30 -19.55 1.08
N LEU A 101 20.16 -20.08 0.61
CA LEU A 101 19.18 -19.36 -0.20
C LEU A 101 17.79 -19.52 0.43
N VAL A 102 17.20 -18.41 0.87
CA VAL A 102 15.87 -18.30 1.45
C VAL A 102 14.84 -18.18 0.33
N LEU A 103 13.97 -19.19 0.20
CA LEU A 103 12.90 -19.24 -0.80
C LEU A 103 11.57 -18.66 -0.30
N ASP A 104 11.43 -18.40 1.00
CA ASP A 104 10.16 -18.00 1.60
C ASP A 104 10.35 -16.85 2.61
N PRO A 105 10.66 -15.63 2.15
CA PRO A 105 10.58 -14.45 3.01
C PRO A 105 9.11 -14.10 3.30
N ASN A 106 8.87 -13.55 4.49
CA ASN A 106 7.55 -13.22 5.06
C ASN A 106 6.57 -12.46 4.13
N TYR A 107 7.08 -11.61 3.22
CA TYR A 107 6.27 -10.84 2.28
C TYR A 107 5.78 -11.63 1.05
N GLN A 108 6.14 -12.92 0.91
CA GLN A 108 5.73 -13.74 -0.23
C GLN A 108 4.62 -14.75 0.09
N ARG A 109 3.73 -14.95 -0.90
CA ARG A 109 2.75 -16.05 -0.89
C ARG A 109 3.44 -17.42 -0.97
N ALA A 110 2.76 -18.46 -0.47
CA ALA A 110 3.15 -19.86 -0.61
C ALA A 110 3.42 -20.29 -2.08
N SER A 111 3.99 -21.48 -2.28
CA SER A 111 4.18 -22.01 -3.64
C SER A 111 2.82 -22.29 -4.30
N VAL A 112 2.57 -21.66 -5.46
CA VAL A 112 1.28 -21.70 -6.18
C VAL A 112 1.37 -22.46 -7.52
N TRP A 113 2.51 -23.10 -7.81
CA TRP A 113 2.63 -23.98 -8.96
C TRP A 113 2.32 -25.42 -8.53
N ASP A 114 1.27 -25.98 -9.14
CA ASP A 114 1.01 -27.42 -9.15
C ASP A 114 2.15 -28.22 -9.80
N GLU A 115 2.14 -29.54 -9.62
CA GLU A 115 3.15 -30.42 -10.21
C GLU A 115 3.19 -30.28 -11.75
N GLY A 116 2.05 -30.10 -12.41
CA GLY A 116 1.99 -29.97 -13.88
C GLY A 116 2.80 -28.78 -14.39
N ARG A 117 2.63 -27.60 -13.77
CA ARG A 117 3.43 -26.40 -14.07
C ARG A 117 4.90 -26.56 -13.68
N ALA A 118 5.18 -27.14 -12.51
CA ALA A 118 6.55 -27.37 -12.06
C ALA A 118 7.32 -28.31 -13.00
N SER A 119 6.71 -29.44 -13.40
CA SER A 119 7.26 -30.38 -14.37
C SER A 119 7.38 -29.79 -15.78
N THR A 120 6.47 -28.89 -16.18
CA THR A 120 6.58 -28.17 -17.45
C THR A 120 7.83 -27.31 -17.51
N LEU A 121 8.22 -26.64 -16.41
CA LEU A 121 9.48 -25.90 -16.34
C LEU A 121 10.70 -26.81 -16.57
N ILE A 122 10.71 -28.02 -15.98
CA ILE A 122 11.79 -28.99 -16.18
C ILE A 122 11.91 -29.37 -17.66
N THR A 123 10.77 -29.62 -18.32
CA THR A 123 10.72 -29.84 -19.78
C THR A 123 11.25 -28.62 -20.55
N SER A 124 10.88 -27.39 -20.18
CA SER A 124 11.39 -26.16 -20.80
C SER A 124 12.92 -26.01 -20.67
N VAL A 125 13.47 -26.33 -19.50
CA VAL A 125 14.92 -26.32 -19.22
C VAL A 125 15.67 -27.35 -20.05
N LEU A 126 15.14 -28.57 -20.17
CA LEU A 126 15.74 -29.64 -20.96
C LEU A 126 15.72 -29.32 -22.46
N MET A 127 14.62 -28.73 -22.95
CA MET A 127 14.46 -28.29 -24.34
C MET A 127 15.19 -26.97 -24.66
N GLY A 128 15.76 -26.28 -23.67
CA GLY A 128 16.52 -25.05 -23.88
C GLY A 128 15.68 -23.80 -24.17
N TYR A 129 14.41 -23.77 -23.80
CA TYR A 129 13.58 -22.56 -23.90
C TYR A 129 14.11 -21.45 -22.98
N PHE A 130 13.80 -20.20 -23.32
CA PHE A 130 14.09 -19.04 -22.48
C PHE A 130 13.42 -19.18 -21.10
N ILE A 131 14.23 -19.13 -20.04
CA ILE A 131 13.76 -19.06 -18.66
C ILE A 131 14.05 -17.64 -18.16
N PRO A 132 13.03 -16.90 -17.65
CA PRO A 132 13.25 -15.55 -17.13
C PRO A 132 14.25 -15.52 -15.95
N PRO A 133 15.01 -14.43 -15.76
CA PRO A 133 16.02 -14.34 -14.71
C PRO A 133 15.45 -14.43 -13.29
N ILE A 134 16.26 -14.97 -12.37
CA ILE A 134 16.00 -14.99 -10.92
C ILE A 134 16.50 -13.66 -10.33
N VAL A 135 15.81 -13.09 -9.34
CA VAL A 135 16.26 -11.88 -8.63
C VAL A 135 16.54 -12.23 -7.16
N LEU A 136 17.73 -11.90 -6.70
CA LEU A 136 18.24 -12.24 -5.36
C LEU A 136 18.80 -10.99 -4.67
N ASN A 137 18.48 -10.80 -3.39
CA ASN A 137 19.27 -9.95 -2.49
C ASN A 137 20.38 -10.81 -1.85
N VAL A 138 21.59 -10.27 -1.75
CA VAL A 138 22.75 -10.89 -1.11
C VAL A 138 23.03 -10.17 0.20
N GLN A 139 22.96 -10.89 1.31
CA GLN A 139 23.24 -10.37 2.65
C GLN A 139 24.45 -11.08 3.26
N THR A 140 25.44 -10.30 3.71
CA THR A 140 26.65 -10.83 4.33
C THR A 140 26.45 -11.03 5.84
N VAL A 141 26.16 -12.25 6.25
CA VAL A 141 25.94 -12.61 7.66
C VAL A 141 27.26 -13.04 8.30
N ILE A 142 27.76 -12.27 9.27
CA ILE A 142 28.98 -12.59 10.03
C ILE A 142 28.60 -13.34 11.31
N LYS A 143 28.86 -14.65 11.36
CA LYS A 143 28.71 -15.45 12.57
C LYS A 143 30.01 -15.47 13.37
N LYS A 144 29.93 -15.18 14.67
CA LYS A 144 31.02 -15.50 15.61
C LYS A 144 30.90 -16.96 16.02
N LEU A 145 31.91 -17.76 15.71
CA LEU A 145 32.02 -19.16 16.14
C LEU A 145 32.47 -19.24 17.60
N LYS A 146 32.27 -20.41 18.23
CA LYS A 146 32.60 -20.64 19.66
C LYS A 146 34.11 -20.58 19.96
N ASP A 147 34.95 -20.66 18.94
CA ASP A 147 36.41 -20.52 19.01
C ASP A 147 36.89 -19.07 18.78
N GLY A 148 35.96 -18.11 18.70
CA GLY A 148 36.25 -16.69 18.45
C GLY A 148 36.46 -16.32 16.98
N ARG A 149 36.46 -17.29 16.05
CA ARG A 149 36.61 -17.01 14.61
C ARG A 149 35.33 -16.38 14.04
N LYS A 150 35.50 -15.54 13.02
CA LYS A 150 34.38 -14.96 12.25
C LYS A 150 34.15 -15.81 11.00
N GLU A 151 33.01 -16.49 10.92
CA GLU A 151 32.53 -17.11 9.68
C GLU A 151 31.72 -16.07 8.90
N VAL A 152 32.15 -15.74 7.68
CA VAL A 152 31.44 -14.85 6.77
C VAL A 152 30.56 -15.70 5.85
N LYS A 153 29.23 -15.58 5.97
CA LYS A 153 28.26 -16.36 5.20
C LYS A 153 27.38 -15.43 4.35
N HIS A 154 27.54 -15.50 3.04
CA HIS A 154 26.62 -14.82 2.10
C HIS A 154 25.30 -15.59 2.00
N MET A 155 24.27 -15.06 2.64
CA MET A 155 22.88 -15.49 2.49
C MET A 155 22.28 -14.85 1.24
N ARG A 156 21.38 -15.56 0.56
CA ARG A 156 20.60 -15.06 -0.57
C ARG A 156 19.12 -15.10 -0.25
N ILE A 157 18.40 -14.00 -0.43
CA ILE A 157 16.94 -13.94 -0.31
C ILE A 157 16.38 -13.87 -1.73
N CYS A 158 15.46 -14.78 -2.08
CA CYS A 158 14.83 -14.78 -3.39
C CYS A 158 13.75 -13.70 -3.46
N VAL A 159 14.01 -12.60 -4.17
CA VAL A 159 13.05 -11.50 -4.38
C VAL A 159 12.08 -11.82 -5.52
N ASP A 160 12.58 -12.42 -6.60
CA ASP A 160 11.75 -13.10 -7.62
C ASP A 160 12.41 -14.39 -8.09
N GLY A 161 11.59 -15.34 -8.54
CA GLY A 161 12.03 -16.64 -9.01
C GLY A 161 11.65 -17.82 -8.11
N LYS A 162 10.99 -17.58 -6.97
CA LYS A 162 10.57 -18.60 -5.99
C LYS A 162 10.05 -19.88 -6.64
N GLN A 163 9.01 -19.78 -7.47
CA GLN A 163 8.39 -20.97 -8.10
C GLN A 163 9.36 -21.73 -9.04
N ARG A 164 10.30 -21.03 -9.71
CA ARG A 164 11.33 -21.64 -10.56
C ARG A 164 12.35 -22.40 -9.73
N LEU A 165 12.83 -21.80 -8.64
CA LEU A 165 13.76 -22.44 -7.70
C LEU A 165 13.12 -23.58 -6.90
N THR A 166 11.85 -23.45 -6.49
CA THR A 166 11.09 -24.54 -5.86
C THR A 166 10.87 -25.70 -6.82
N SER A 167 10.54 -25.44 -8.10
CA SER A 167 10.38 -26.51 -9.10
C SER A 167 11.70 -27.24 -9.36
N LEU A 168 12.81 -26.51 -9.45
CA LEU A 168 14.16 -27.06 -9.52
C LEU A 168 14.47 -27.96 -8.30
N PHE A 169 14.23 -27.47 -7.09
CA PHE A 169 14.43 -28.23 -5.85
C PHE A 169 13.63 -29.53 -5.84
N LYS A 170 12.32 -29.45 -6.07
CA LYS A 170 11.40 -30.60 -6.09
C LYS A 170 11.75 -31.64 -7.14
N PHE A 171 12.32 -31.23 -8.28
CA PHE A 171 12.77 -32.19 -9.29
C PHE A 171 14.03 -32.92 -8.83
N MET A 172 15.05 -32.17 -8.35
CA MET A 172 16.33 -32.76 -7.92
C MET A 172 16.25 -33.55 -6.60
N SER A 173 15.23 -33.31 -5.77
CA SER A 173 14.88 -34.13 -4.59
C SER A 173 14.08 -35.40 -4.92
N GLY A 174 13.61 -35.55 -6.17
CA GLY A 174 12.79 -36.68 -6.62
C GLY A 174 11.31 -36.59 -6.20
N GLU A 175 10.84 -35.44 -5.68
CA GLU A 175 9.42 -35.22 -5.39
C GLU A 175 8.58 -35.24 -6.67
N ILE A 176 8.99 -34.46 -7.68
CA ILE A 176 8.31 -34.35 -8.98
C ILE A 176 9.12 -34.98 -10.12
N GLY A 177 8.44 -35.28 -11.24
CA GLY A 177 9.07 -35.81 -12.45
C GLY A 177 8.50 -35.19 -13.72
N PHE A 178 9.33 -34.98 -14.73
CA PHE A 178 8.90 -34.43 -16.03
C PHE A 178 8.29 -35.54 -16.91
N LEU A 179 7.41 -35.15 -17.84
CA LEU A 179 6.81 -36.08 -18.80
C LEU A 179 7.56 -36.01 -20.13
N ASP A 180 8.08 -37.15 -20.57
CA ASP A 180 8.67 -37.35 -21.88
C ASP A 180 7.59 -37.66 -22.94
N LYS A 181 7.83 -37.21 -24.17
CA LYS A 181 6.93 -37.37 -25.34
C LYS A 181 7.19 -38.66 -26.12
N SER A 182 8.01 -39.57 -25.59
CA SER A 182 8.07 -40.97 -26.07
C SER A 182 6.68 -41.62 -26.07
N HIS A 183 6.52 -42.70 -26.84
CA HIS A 183 5.26 -43.43 -26.95
C HIS A 183 5.51 -44.89 -26.53
N PRO A 184 4.87 -45.40 -25.46
CA PRO A 184 3.99 -44.68 -24.52
C PRO A 184 4.76 -43.63 -23.68
N PRO A 185 4.10 -42.54 -23.24
CA PRO A 185 4.75 -41.44 -22.52
C PRO A 185 5.23 -41.86 -21.13
N LYS A 186 6.47 -41.51 -20.81
CA LYS A 186 7.13 -41.89 -19.55
C LYS A 186 7.38 -40.67 -18.67
N LYS A 187 7.01 -40.77 -17.39
CA LYS A 187 7.38 -39.78 -16.37
C LYS A 187 8.74 -40.14 -15.77
N TRP A 188 9.69 -39.21 -15.82
CA TRP A 188 11.08 -39.39 -15.38
C TRP A 188 11.40 -38.51 -14.17
N TYR A 189 12.05 -39.09 -13.17
CA TYR A 189 12.42 -38.44 -11.91
C TYR A 189 13.94 -38.36 -11.78
N TYR A 190 14.47 -37.30 -11.17
CA TYR A 190 15.91 -37.13 -11.02
C TYR A 190 16.56 -38.22 -10.15
N CYS A 191 15.87 -38.63 -9.09
CA CYS A 191 16.27 -39.68 -8.15
C CYS A 191 15.04 -40.37 -7.54
N HIS A 192 15.26 -41.42 -6.74
CA HIS A 192 14.20 -42.02 -5.92
C HIS A 192 13.79 -41.04 -4.81
N PRO A 193 12.48 -40.96 -4.47
CA PRO A 193 12.03 -40.12 -3.37
C PRO A 193 12.62 -40.60 -2.04
N THR A 194 12.94 -39.64 -1.17
CA THR A 194 13.28 -39.91 0.24
C THR A 194 12.00 -39.88 1.07
N ILE A 195 11.68 -40.98 1.74
CA ILE A 195 10.49 -41.10 2.59
C ILE A 195 10.98 -41.40 4.01
N ASN A 196 10.59 -40.59 5.00
CA ASN A 196 11.00 -40.70 6.40
C ASN A 196 12.54 -40.78 6.58
N GLY A 197 13.31 -40.05 5.76
CA GLY A 197 14.78 -40.06 5.78
C GLY A 197 15.44 -41.26 5.09
N VAL A 198 14.67 -42.23 4.60
CA VAL A 198 15.17 -43.42 3.90
C VAL A 198 14.93 -43.27 2.40
N LEU A 199 15.96 -43.53 1.58
CA LEU A 199 15.82 -43.65 0.14
C LEU A 199 14.94 -44.87 -0.19
N SER A 200 13.96 -44.72 -1.08
CA SER A 200 13.05 -45.82 -1.47
C SER A 200 13.42 -46.41 -2.84
N PRO A 201 14.40 -47.35 -2.93
CA PRO A 201 14.80 -47.98 -4.19
C PRO A 201 13.70 -48.88 -4.80
N THR A 202 12.71 -49.30 -4.00
CA THR A 202 11.57 -50.13 -4.44
C THR A 202 10.52 -49.34 -5.25
N SER A 203 10.65 -48.02 -5.36
CA SER A 203 9.74 -47.20 -6.17
C SER A 203 9.92 -47.48 -7.68
N SER A 204 8.86 -47.96 -8.34
CA SER A 204 8.78 -48.29 -9.78
C SER A 204 8.78 -47.07 -10.74
N ARG A 205 9.47 -45.99 -10.35
CA ARG A 205 9.61 -44.75 -11.13
C ARG A 205 10.76 -44.88 -12.13
N ASN A 206 10.61 -44.34 -13.34
CA ASN A 206 11.74 -44.19 -14.25
C ASN A 206 12.70 -43.12 -13.70
N ILE A 207 13.95 -43.48 -13.44
CA ILE A 207 14.99 -42.56 -12.97
C ILE A 207 15.82 -42.06 -14.15
N CYS A 208 16.12 -40.77 -14.19
CA CYS A 208 16.95 -40.15 -15.23
C CYS A 208 18.31 -40.87 -15.37
N PRO A 209 18.77 -41.19 -16.61
CA PRO A 209 20.14 -41.65 -16.84
C PRO A 209 21.18 -40.60 -16.41
N ASP A 210 22.37 -41.03 -15.99
CA ASP A 210 23.38 -40.11 -15.43
C ASP A 210 23.89 -39.07 -16.44
N GLY A 211 23.88 -39.37 -17.74
CA GLY A 211 24.14 -38.38 -18.79
C GLY A 211 23.10 -37.25 -18.80
N LEU A 212 21.82 -37.58 -18.58
CA LEU A 212 20.74 -36.59 -18.47
C LEU A 212 20.84 -35.79 -17.18
N LYS A 213 21.25 -36.41 -16.06
CA LYS A 213 21.52 -35.69 -14.80
C LYS A 213 22.64 -34.66 -14.98
N LYS A 214 23.78 -35.04 -15.57
CA LYS A 214 24.91 -34.12 -15.86
C LYS A 214 24.48 -32.96 -16.76
N PHE A 215 23.81 -33.26 -17.88
CA PHE A 215 23.28 -32.24 -18.80
C PHE A 215 22.31 -31.27 -18.13
N PHE A 216 21.48 -31.74 -17.18
CA PHE A 216 20.57 -30.89 -16.41
C PHE A 216 21.32 -30.06 -15.35
N ASP A 217 22.25 -30.67 -14.61
CA ASP A 217 23.09 -30.03 -13.60
C ASP A 217 23.87 -28.82 -14.15
N GLU A 218 24.35 -28.95 -15.38
CA GLU A 218 25.15 -27.98 -16.14
C GLU A 218 24.32 -26.85 -16.77
N LYS A 219 22.98 -26.97 -16.85
CA LYS A 219 22.12 -25.84 -17.28
C LYS A 219 22.29 -24.67 -16.31
N VAL A 220 22.05 -23.45 -16.79
CA VAL A 220 22.21 -22.22 -15.99
C VAL A 220 20.92 -21.41 -15.94
N PHE A 221 20.67 -20.77 -14.80
CA PHE A 221 19.78 -19.62 -14.71
C PHE A 221 20.61 -18.33 -14.58
N CYS A 222 20.19 -17.28 -15.26
CA CYS A 222 20.69 -15.93 -15.00
C CYS A 222 20.09 -15.43 -13.68
N CYS A 223 20.95 -15.00 -12.76
CA CYS A 223 20.58 -14.42 -11.48
C CYS A 223 21.01 -12.95 -11.47
N TYR A 224 20.10 -12.06 -11.13
CA TYR A 224 20.40 -10.66 -10.78
C TYR A 224 20.62 -10.64 -9.27
N GLU A 225 21.87 -10.50 -8.85
CA GLU A 225 22.28 -10.42 -7.45
C GLU A 225 22.52 -8.96 -7.08
N TYR A 226 21.61 -8.39 -6.29
CA TYR A 226 21.79 -7.10 -5.64
C TYR A 226 22.44 -7.32 -4.27
N ASP A 227 23.41 -6.49 -3.89
CA ASP A 227 24.00 -6.53 -2.56
C ASP A 227 23.24 -5.64 -1.56
N HIS A 228 23.00 -6.17 -0.36
CA HIS A 228 22.53 -5.47 0.84
C HIS A 228 21.25 -4.61 0.70
N LEU A 229 20.29 -5.02 -0.12
CA LEU A 229 18.97 -4.34 -0.18
C LEU A 229 18.25 -4.39 1.18
N THR A 230 17.57 -3.30 1.54
CA THR A 230 16.69 -3.23 2.72
C THR A 230 15.38 -4.00 2.46
N GLN A 231 14.70 -4.46 3.53
CA GLN A 231 13.44 -5.20 3.39
C GLN A 231 12.35 -4.39 2.65
N GLU A 232 12.23 -3.08 2.89
CA GLU A 232 11.29 -2.23 2.14
C GLU A 232 11.60 -2.21 0.63
N THR A 233 12.89 -2.27 0.28
CA THR A 233 13.36 -2.33 -1.10
C THR A 233 13.08 -3.71 -1.72
N GLU A 234 13.30 -4.80 -0.99
CA GLU A 234 12.92 -6.16 -1.42
C GLU A 234 11.40 -6.25 -1.66
N GLU A 235 10.59 -5.74 -0.73
CA GLU A 235 9.13 -5.74 -0.83
C GLU A 235 8.63 -4.90 -2.01
N THR A 236 9.17 -3.68 -2.16
CA THR A 236 8.86 -2.79 -3.30
C THR A 236 9.27 -3.44 -4.63
N MET A 237 10.45 -4.09 -4.70
CA MET A 237 10.93 -4.79 -5.89
C MET A 237 10.09 -6.03 -6.23
N PHE A 238 9.72 -6.84 -5.24
CA PHE A 238 8.81 -7.98 -5.42
C PHE A 238 7.43 -7.52 -5.95
N GLN A 239 6.88 -6.44 -5.38
CA GLN A 239 5.62 -5.87 -5.83
C GLN A 239 5.69 -5.35 -7.27
N LEU A 240 6.78 -4.65 -7.63
CA LEU A 240 7.08 -4.18 -8.98
C LEU A 240 7.15 -5.34 -9.99
N VAL A 241 7.99 -6.35 -9.71
CA VAL A 241 8.21 -7.48 -10.62
C VAL A 241 6.95 -8.33 -10.82
N GLN A 242 6.11 -8.48 -9.78
CA GLN A 242 4.84 -9.23 -9.91
C GLN A 242 3.70 -8.44 -10.58
N ARG A 243 3.79 -7.11 -10.69
CA ARG A 243 2.69 -6.26 -11.22
C ARG A 243 3.03 -5.50 -12.50
N GLY A 244 4.31 -5.31 -12.84
CA GLY A 244 4.77 -4.46 -13.93
C GLY A 244 4.50 -2.95 -13.71
N ILE A 245 4.00 -2.59 -12.52
CA ILE A 245 3.54 -1.25 -12.15
C ILE A 245 3.93 -1.03 -10.68
N ALA A 246 4.51 0.12 -10.36
CA ALA A 246 4.82 0.50 -8.99
C ALA A 246 3.53 0.58 -8.14
N LEU A 247 3.60 0.21 -6.85
CA LEU A 247 2.49 0.56 -5.96
C LEU A 247 2.30 2.07 -5.96
N SER A 248 1.10 2.51 -6.28
CA SER A 248 0.70 3.90 -6.06
C SER A 248 0.87 4.24 -4.57
N PRO A 249 1.11 5.50 -4.17
CA PRO A 249 1.19 5.88 -2.76
C PRO A 249 -0.04 5.44 -1.96
N ALA A 250 -1.22 5.44 -2.58
CA ALA A 250 -2.46 4.93 -1.98
C ALA A 250 -2.41 3.41 -1.72
N GLU A 251 -1.80 2.61 -2.59
CA GLU A 251 -1.60 1.18 -2.35
C GLU A 251 -0.50 0.88 -1.33
N LYS A 252 0.60 1.68 -1.29
CA LYS A 252 1.61 1.58 -0.22
C LYS A 252 0.94 1.82 1.14
N MET A 253 0.24 2.95 1.29
CA MET A 253 -0.52 3.29 2.50
C MET A 253 -1.57 2.20 2.87
N ARG A 254 -2.34 1.70 1.89
CA ARG A 254 -3.32 0.61 2.11
C ARG A 254 -2.68 -0.74 2.48
N ALA A 255 -1.37 -0.95 2.25
CA ALA A 255 -0.68 -2.19 2.58
C ALA A 255 -0.13 -2.24 4.02
N MET A 256 -0.05 -1.11 4.72
CA MET A 256 0.56 -1.01 6.05
C MET A 256 -0.21 -1.82 7.13
N SER A 257 0.50 -2.30 8.15
CA SER A 257 -0.03 -3.15 9.23
C SER A 257 -0.50 -2.38 10.48
N THR A 258 -0.29 -1.06 10.52
CA THR A 258 -0.57 -0.17 11.66
C THR A 258 -2.06 -0.08 12.00
N GLU A 259 -2.41 0.47 13.17
CA GLU A 259 -3.82 0.58 13.59
C GLU A 259 -4.61 1.46 12.62
N TRP A 260 -4.12 2.66 12.30
CA TRP A 260 -4.70 3.55 11.30
C TRP A 260 -4.92 2.88 9.94
N ALA A 261 -3.98 2.05 9.49
CA ALA A 261 -4.13 1.31 8.24
C ALA A 261 -5.20 0.19 8.33
N ARG A 262 -5.31 -0.51 9.47
CA ARG A 262 -6.39 -1.49 9.71
C ARG A 262 -7.76 -0.82 9.80
N PHE A 263 -7.87 0.23 10.61
CA PHE A 263 -9.10 0.98 10.84
C PHE A 263 -9.64 1.65 9.55
N THR A 264 -8.76 2.25 8.75
CA THR A 264 -9.14 2.85 7.45
C THR A 264 -9.60 1.81 6.42
N ARG A 265 -9.05 0.59 6.45
CA ARG A 265 -9.54 -0.51 5.57
C ARG A 265 -10.96 -0.92 5.94
N ILE A 266 -11.28 -1.08 7.23
CA ILE A 266 -12.63 -1.41 7.71
C ILE A 266 -13.64 -0.39 7.16
N TYR A 267 -13.35 0.92 7.28
CA TYR A 267 -14.23 1.96 6.75
C TYR A 267 -14.34 1.99 5.21
N GLU A 268 -13.36 1.47 4.46
CA GLU A 268 -13.43 1.40 2.99
C GLU A 268 -14.35 0.28 2.50
N ASP A 269 -14.42 -0.80 3.28
CA ASP A 269 -15.26 -1.96 2.99
C ASP A 269 -16.69 -1.77 3.58
N ASP A 270 -16.83 -1.26 4.81
CA ASP A 270 -18.12 -0.99 5.48
C ASP A 270 -18.92 0.13 4.77
N TYR A 271 -18.33 1.31 4.59
CA TYR A 271 -19.02 2.48 4.01
C TYR A 271 -18.82 2.56 2.48
N ALA A 272 -18.89 1.41 1.80
CA ALA A 272 -18.69 1.31 0.36
C ALA A 272 -19.62 2.25 -0.45
N MET A 273 -20.84 2.52 0.04
CA MET A 273 -21.76 3.49 -0.58
C MET A 273 -21.18 4.91 -0.61
N VAL A 274 -20.51 5.34 0.46
CA VAL A 274 -19.82 6.66 0.52
C VAL A 274 -18.63 6.67 -0.44
N VAL A 275 -17.77 5.65 -0.34
CA VAL A 275 -16.52 5.55 -1.15
C VAL A 275 -16.80 5.57 -2.65
N ASN A 276 -17.81 4.81 -3.10
CA ASN A 276 -18.10 4.62 -4.52
C ASN A 276 -18.60 5.91 -5.21
N LEU A 277 -19.03 6.95 -4.49
CA LEU A 277 -19.39 8.25 -5.07
C LEU A 277 -18.22 8.91 -5.85
N SER A 278 -16.99 8.73 -5.38
CA SER A 278 -15.79 9.43 -5.89
C SER A 278 -14.57 8.51 -6.12
N LYS A 279 -14.81 7.20 -6.27
CA LYS A 279 -13.75 6.19 -6.44
C LYS A 279 -13.12 6.30 -7.84
N GLN A 280 -11.96 6.94 -7.94
CA GLN A 280 -11.27 7.21 -9.20
C GLN A 280 -10.27 6.12 -9.62
N SER A 281 -9.70 5.39 -8.65
CA SER A 281 -8.67 4.36 -8.91
C SER A 281 -8.58 3.32 -7.79
N ARG A 282 -7.77 2.28 -8.01
CA ARG A 282 -7.41 1.27 -7.02
C ARG A 282 -6.82 1.94 -5.76
N ALA A 283 -7.29 1.55 -4.58
CA ALA A 283 -6.97 2.16 -3.27
C ALA A 283 -7.31 3.66 -3.11
N SER A 284 -8.02 4.30 -4.05
CA SER A 284 -8.42 5.72 -3.90
C SER A 284 -9.39 5.95 -2.74
N GLY A 285 -10.23 4.95 -2.40
CA GLY A 285 -11.16 5.01 -1.28
C GLY A 285 -10.46 5.12 0.07
N PHE A 286 -9.49 4.23 0.32
CA PHE A 286 -8.61 4.27 1.49
C PHE A 286 -8.01 5.66 1.70
N ARG A 287 -7.43 6.26 0.65
CA ARG A 287 -6.83 7.60 0.74
C ARG A 287 -7.88 8.67 1.05
N LEU A 288 -9.08 8.58 0.47
CA LEU A 288 -10.18 9.52 0.71
C LEU A 288 -10.69 9.46 2.15
N ILE A 289 -10.87 8.25 2.71
CA ILE A 289 -11.29 8.04 4.10
C ILE A 289 -10.24 8.58 5.07
N LEU A 290 -8.96 8.21 4.87
CA LEU A 290 -7.89 8.73 5.71
C LEU A 290 -7.80 10.27 5.64
N THR A 291 -8.02 10.85 4.46
CA THR A 291 -8.11 12.32 4.31
C THR A 291 -9.31 12.91 5.05
N ILE A 292 -10.45 12.20 5.15
CA ILE A 292 -11.57 12.64 6.00
C ILE A 292 -11.16 12.57 7.47
N PHE A 293 -10.53 11.49 7.94
CA PHE A 293 -10.09 11.34 9.33
C PHE A 293 -9.12 12.46 9.75
N THR A 294 -8.06 12.70 8.98
CA THR A 294 -7.07 13.75 9.27
C THR A 294 -7.66 15.16 9.23
N MET A 295 -8.60 15.40 8.31
CA MET A 295 -9.31 16.69 8.23
C MET A 295 -10.33 16.89 9.36
N ILE A 296 -10.97 15.83 9.87
CA ILE A 296 -11.79 15.89 11.09
C ILE A 296 -10.89 16.22 12.29
N GLN A 297 -9.74 15.55 12.44
CA GLN A 297 -8.78 15.83 13.51
C GLN A 297 -8.28 17.28 13.48
N GLU A 298 -7.85 17.80 12.33
CA GLU A 298 -7.44 19.20 12.17
C GLU A 298 -8.57 20.18 12.55
N VAL A 299 -9.79 19.94 12.06
CA VAL A 299 -10.95 20.82 12.31
C VAL A 299 -11.37 20.83 13.78
N LEU A 300 -11.34 19.69 14.46
CA LEU A 300 -11.63 19.60 15.89
C LEU A 300 -10.51 20.19 16.76
N SER A 301 -9.25 20.00 16.36
CA SER A 301 -8.07 20.54 17.07
C SER A 301 -7.93 22.06 16.98
N GLY A 302 -8.61 22.70 16.01
CA GLY A 302 -8.56 24.14 15.75
C GLY A 302 -9.08 25.06 16.87
N SER A 303 -9.49 24.53 18.03
CA SER A 303 -9.99 25.30 19.18
C SER A 303 -9.12 25.27 20.44
N THR A 304 -8.09 24.42 20.53
CA THR A 304 -7.33 24.22 21.79
C THR A 304 -5.95 24.91 21.80
N ASN A 305 -5.29 25.02 20.65
CA ASN A 305 -3.94 25.57 20.56
C ASN A 305 -3.94 27.10 20.38
N GLY A 306 -3.43 27.84 21.38
CA GLY A 306 -3.40 29.31 21.42
C GLY A 306 -2.53 30.05 20.39
N ARG A 307 -2.01 29.36 19.36
CA ARG A 307 -1.21 29.97 18.28
C ARG A 307 -2.12 30.44 17.14
N ARG A 308 -2.36 31.77 17.07
CA ARG A 308 -3.00 32.51 15.95
C ARG A 308 -4.09 31.72 15.20
N LYS A 309 -5.33 31.78 15.74
CA LYS A 309 -6.57 31.20 15.17
C LYS A 309 -6.63 31.28 13.64
N ARG A 310 -6.25 30.19 12.96
CA ARG A 310 -6.18 30.13 11.48
C ARG A 310 -7.60 30.19 10.94
N THR A 311 -7.85 31.08 9.97
CA THR A 311 -9.18 31.26 9.36
C THR A 311 -9.60 30.05 8.52
N VAL A 312 -8.63 29.30 8.00
CA VAL A 312 -8.80 28.06 7.24
C VAL A 312 -7.91 26.96 7.87
N PRO A 313 -8.47 25.78 8.22
CA PRO A 313 -7.72 24.60 8.63
C PRO A 313 -6.73 24.12 7.55
N SER A 314 -5.60 23.54 7.94
CA SER A 314 -4.61 23.00 7.02
C SER A 314 -5.15 21.78 6.27
N LEU A 315 -4.81 21.63 4.97
CA LEU A 315 -5.26 20.50 4.16
C LEU A 315 -4.35 19.28 4.35
N GLN A 316 -4.75 18.35 5.22
CA GLN A 316 -4.02 17.13 5.56
C GLN A 316 -4.23 15.99 4.53
N ALA A 317 -3.99 16.28 3.25
CA ALA A 317 -4.26 15.38 2.12
C ALA A 317 -3.04 14.99 1.26
N SER A 318 -1.85 15.49 1.57
CA SER A 318 -0.61 15.08 0.87
C SER A 318 -0.18 13.67 1.33
N PRO A 319 0.53 12.90 0.49
CA PRO A 319 1.06 11.59 0.91
C PRO A 319 1.88 11.68 2.21
N GLN A 320 2.68 12.72 2.38
CA GLN A 320 3.50 12.96 3.57
C GLN A 320 2.66 13.24 4.82
N ALA A 321 1.55 13.99 4.71
CA ALA A 321 0.64 14.22 5.83
C ALA A 321 -0.10 12.94 6.25
N LEU A 322 -0.50 12.13 5.27
CA LEU A 322 -1.20 10.87 5.49
C LEU A 322 -0.28 9.78 6.05
N MET A 323 0.97 9.69 5.58
CA MET A 323 1.98 8.75 6.12
C MET A 323 2.26 9.01 7.60
N ARG A 324 2.44 10.27 8.03
CA ARG A 324 2.67 10.62 9.44
C ARG A 324 1.61 10.06 10.40
N VAL A 325 0.34 10.05 9.97
CA VAL A 325 -0.77 9.50 10.76
C VAL A 325 -0.81 7.97 10.67
N LEU A 326 -0.41 7.38 9.53
CA LEU A 326 -0.28 5.92 9.41
C LEU A 326 0.89 5.33 10.19
N GLU A 327 1.93 6.12 10.42
CA GLU A 327 3.16 5.78 11.17
C GLU A 327 3.08 6.13 12.66
N ASP A 328 2.01 6.82 13.09
CA ASP A 328 1.75 7.22 14.46
C ASP A 328 1.66 5.98 15.39
N PRO A 329 2.52 5.88 16.43
CA PRO A 329 2.46 4.79 17.39
C PRO A 329 1.35 4.96 18.44
N GLU A 330 0.71 6.13 18.57
CA GLU A 330 -0.38 6.31 19.52
C GLU A 330 -1.68 5.62 19.05
N PRO A 331 -2.38 4.89 19.93
CA PRO A 331 -3.60 4.20 19.58
C PRO A 331 -4.73 5.20 19.29
N ILE A 332 -5.57 4.90 18.31
CA ILE A 332 -6.65 5.81 17.89
C ILE A 332 -7.65 5.96 19.03
N SER A 333 -7.77 7.19 19.57
CA SER A 333 -8.58 7.46 20.77
C SER A 333 -10.06 7.15 20.55
N MET A 334 -10.74 6.66 21.60
CA MET A 334 -12.14 6.22 21.50
C MET A 334 -13.08 7.37 21.09
N GLY A 335 -12.81 8.59 21.55
CA GLY A 335 -13.56 9.78 21.11
C GLY A 335 -13.45 10.05 19.61
N LEU A 336 -12.28 9.82 19.00
CA LEU A 336 -12.12 9.90 17.55
C LEU A 336 -12.82 8.74 16.83
N LYS A 337 -12.71 7.50 17.33
CA LYS A 337 -13.42 6.33 16.77
C LYS A 337 -14.94 6.57 16.69
N LEU A 338 -15.53 7.09 17.76
CA LEU A 338 -16.96 7.45 17.83
C LEU A 338 -17.31 8.61 16.89
N ALA A 339 -16.49 9.68 16.87
CA ALA A 339 -16.72 10.82 15.97
C ALA A 339 -16.63 10.44 14.48
N PHE A 340 -15.69 9.55 14.11
CA PHE A 340 -15.60 9.01 12.76
C PHE A 340 -16.83 8.16 12.42
N LYS A 341 -17.28 7.29 13.33
CA LYS A 341 -18.45 6.44 13.10
C LYS A 341 -19.72 7.27 12.86
N ASP A 342 -20.05 8.18 13.75
CA ASP A 342 -21.26 9.01 13.63
C ASP A 342 -21.27 9.85 12.33
N VAL A 343 -20.11 10.37 11.90
CA VAL A 343 -20.00 11.09 10.62
C VAL A 343 -20.25 10.18 9.42
N PHE A 344 -19.69 8.96 9.40
CA PHE A 344 -19.85 8.03 8.28
C PHE A 344 -21.23 7.36 8.26
N ASP A 345 -21.78 6.96 9.41
CA ASP A 345 -23.17 6.52 9.56
C ASP A 345 -24.15 7.56 9.01
N ARG A 346 -23.96 8.83 9.41
CA ARG A 346 -24.81 9.93 8.95
C ARG A 346 -24.64 10.23 7.46
N PHE A 347 -23.41 10.17 6.93
CA PHE A 347 -23.16 10.31 5.49
C PHE A 347 -23.88 9.20 4.71
N GLU A 348 -23.73 7.94 5.10
CA GLU A 348 -24.43 6.84 4.41
C GLU A 348 -25.96 6.94 4.54
N SER A 349 -26.49 7.35 5.69
CA SER A 349 -27.92 7.61 5.87
C SER A 349 -28.44 8.65 4.86
N LEU A 350 -27.72 9.76 4.66
CA LEU A 350 -28.07 10.78 3.66
C LEU A 350 -28.05 10.24 2.21
N ILE A 351 -27.12 9.32 1.89
CA ILE A 351 -27.09 8.63 0.60
C ILE A 351 -28.29 7.68 0.46
N LYS A 352 -28.61 6.91 1.50
CA LYS A 352 -29.76 5.98 1.54
C LYS A 352 -31.10 6.72 1.41
N LEU A 353 -31.26 7.88 2.06
CA LEU A 353 -32.41 8.79 1.87
C LEU A 353 -32.49 9.37 0.45
N SER A 354 -31.35 9.51 -0.23
CA SER A 354 -31.23 9.92 -1.64
C SER A 354 -31.31 8.75 -2.63
N SER A 355 -31.67 7.55 -2.17
CA SER A 355 -31.69 6.32 -2.95
C SER A 355 -33.06 5.64 -2.91
N THR A 356 -33.30 4.73 -3.85
CA THR A 356 -34.41 3.78 -3.83
C THR A 356 -33.84 2.41 -3.43
N LYS A 357 -34.46 1.74 -2.46
CA LYS A 357 -34.08 0.36 -2.11
C LYS A 357 -34.69 -0.61 -3.13
N LEU A 358 -33.86 -1.43 -3.74
CA LEU A 358 -34.25 -2.45 -4.72
C LEU A 358 -34.72 -3.75 -4.02
N PRO A 359 -35.46 -4.63 -4.72
CA PRO A 359 -36.00 -5.87 -4.12
C PRO A 359 -34.93 -6.88 -3.66
N ASP A 360 -33.70 -6.79 -4.17
CA ASP A 360 -32.54 -7.59 -3.77
C ASP A 360 -31.80 -7.01 -2.54
N GLY A 361 -32.27 -5.88 -2.01
CA GLY A 361 -31.69 -5.19 -0.86
C GLY A 361 -30.66 -4.12 -1.22
N GLN A 362 -30.25 -3.99 -2.49
CA GLN A 362 -29.32 -2.93 -2.94
C GLN A 362 -29.99 -1.55 -2.94
N TYR A 363 -29.18 -0.48 -3.06
CA TYR A 363 -29.65 0.90 -3.12
C TYR A 363 -29.22 1.54 -4.45
N GLU A 364 -30.19 1.99 -5.25
CA GLU A 364 -29.95 2.77 -6.48
C GLU A 364 -30.16 4.25 -6.20
N LEU A 365 -29.21 5.11 -6.60
CA LEU A 365 -29.31 6.56 -6.42
C LEU A 365 -30.51 7.14 -7.20
N GLN A 366 -31.34 7.93 -6.54
CA GLN A 366 -32.44 8.63 -7.19
C GLN A 366 -31.90 9.65 -8.21
N LYS A 367 -32.54 9.72 -9.39
CA LYS A 367 -32.19 10.69 -10.45
C LYS A 367 -32.42 12.13 -9.97
N ASN A 368 -31.50 13.03 -10.29
CA ASN A 368 -31.45 14.44 -9.84
C ASN A 368 -31.31 14.62 -8.30
N SER A 369 -30.94 13.57 -7.57
CA SER A 369 -30.59 13.64 -6.14
C SER A 369 -29.28 14.39 -5.90
N VAL A 370 -28.91 14.56 -4.63
CA VAL A 370 -27.70 15.28 -4.24
C VAL A 370 -26.42 14.50 -4.59
N PHE A 371 -26.50 13.17 -4.58
CA PHE A 371 -25.38 12.24 -4.80
C PHE A 371 -25.33 11.62 -6.20
N ASP A 372 -26.38 11.83 -7.02
CA ASP A 372 -26.41 11.49 -8.44
C ASP A 372 -25.09 11.91 -9.17
N PRO A 373 -24.53 11.05 -10.04
CA PRO A 373 -23.37 11.37 -10.87
C PRO A 373 -23.63 12.35 -12.03
N ALA A 374 -24.89 12.60 -12.43
CA ALA A 374 -25.25 13.48 -13.56
C ALA A 374 -26.47 14.42 -13.32
N PRO A 375 -26.61 15.09 -12.15
CA PRO A 375 -27.83 15.75 -11.74
C PRO A 375 -28.10 17.05 -12.50
N GLU A 376 -29.38 17.39 -12.62
CA GLU A 376 -29.83 18.49 -13.48
C GLU A 376 -29.48 19.87 -12.91
N PHE A 377 -29.42 20.01 -11.59
CA PHE A 377 -29.01 21.27 -10.94
C PHE A 377 -27.56 21.68 -11.23
N LEU A 378 -26.74 20.78 -11.82
CA LEU A 378 -25.40 21.03 -12.31
C LEU A 378 -25.32 21.16 -13.85
N ARG A 379 -26.42 21.01 -14.59
CA ARG A 379 -26.45 21.23 -16.06
C ARG A 379 -26.37 22.72 -16.41
N GLU A 380 -26.98 23.60 -15.60
CA GLU A 380 -27.04 25.06 -15.81
C GLU A 380 -25.70 25.82 -15.64
N ALA A 381 -24.58 25.13 -15.52
CA ALA A 381 -23.27 25.71 -15.18
C ALA A 381 -22.19 25.31 -16.21
N ASP A 382 -22.28 25.93 -17.40
CA ASP A 382 -21.32 25.92 -18.52
C ASP A 382 -20.75 24.54 -18.92
N GLU A 383 -21.07 24.07 -20.12
CA GLU A 383 -21.31 22.63 -20.41
C GLU A 383 -20.13 21.63 -20.26
N ASN A 384 -18.90 22.10 -20.03
CA ASN A 384 -17.68 21.26 -20.02
C ASN A 384 -17.23 20.75 -18.63
N HIS A 385 -18.06 20.86 -17.59
CA HIS A 385 -17.70 20.42 -16.23
C HIS A 385 -18.10 18.97 -15.93
N VAL A 386 -17.19 18.22 -15.30
CA VAL A 386 -17.45 16.86 -14.79
C VAL A 386 -18.51 16.91 -13.67
N ARG A 387 -19.60 16.15 -13.84
CA ARG A 387 -20.79 16.17 -12.97
C ARG A 387 -20.79 15.12 -11.86
N THR A 388 -19.91 14.11 -11.95
CA THR A 388 -19.71 13.10 -10.89
C THR A 388 -19.21 13.74 -9.60
N PHE A 389 -19.33 13.03 -8.48
CA PHE A 389 -18.77 13.47 -7.20
C PHE A 389 -17.23 13.53 -7.29
N SER A 390 -16.64 14.66 -6.95
CA SER A 390 -15.18 14.83 -6.96
C SER A 390 -14.54 14.41 -5.63
N PRO A 391 -13.24 14.06 -5.63
CA PRO A 391 -12.47 13.78 -4.42
C PRO A 391 -12.57 14.90 -3.36
N LEU A 392 -12.61 16.16 -3.81
CA LEU A 392 -12.77 17.31 -2.93
C LEU A 392 -14.21 17.39 -2.37
N GLU A 393 -15.22 17.14 -3.19
CA GLU A 393 -16.61 17.14 -2.72
C GLU A 393 -16.85 16.07 -1.66
N LEU A 394 -16.26 14.88 -1.79
CA LEU A 394 -16.41 13.80 -0.82
C LEU A 394 -15.77 14.17 0.53
N VAL A 395 -14.52 14.66 0.52
CA VAL A 395 -13.85 15.15 1.74
C VAL A 395 -14.64 16.32 2.36
N ALA A 396 -15.01 17.32 1.56
CA ALA A 396 -15.75 18.48 2.03
C ALA A 396 -17.16 18.14 2.56
N THR A 397 -17.81 17.11 2.02
CA THR A 397 -19.10 16.61 2.53
C THR A 397 -18.94 15.93 3.88
N GLY A 398 -17.91 15.09 4.06
CA GLY A 398 -17.58 14.51 5.36
C GLY A 398 -17.32 15.57 6.44
N ILE A 399 -16.59 16.64 6.10
CA ILE A 399 -16.36 17.75 7.04
C ILE A 399 -17.61 18.60 7.27
N LEU A 400 -18.44 18.85 6.24
CA LEU A 400 -19.72 19.56 6.40
C LEU A 400 -20.62 18.82 7.40
N ILE A 401 -20.74 17.51 7.26
CA ILE A 401 -21.48 16.64 8.20
C ILE A 401 -20.82 16.72 9.59
N SER A 402 -19.51 16.46 9.71
CA SER A 402 -18.79 16.52 10.99
C SER A 402 -18.96 17.83 11.76
N TYR A 403 -19.11 18.95 11.06
CA TYR A 403 -19.25 20.28 11.65
C TYR A 403 -20.71 20.65 12.01
N HIS A 404 -21.70 20.12 11.28
CA HIS A 404 -23.11 20.56 11.35
C HIS A 404 -24.13 19.49 11.77
N LYS A 405 -23.75 18.21 11.87
CA LYS A 405 -24.64 17.07 12.21
C LYS A 405 -25.49 17.28 13.47
N ASP A 406 -24.96 18.00 14.45
CA ASP A 406 -25.59 18.27 15.76
C ASP A 406 -26.58 19.46 15.70
N ARG A 407 -26.61 20.20 14.59
CA ARG A 407 -27.37 21.45 14.42
C ARG A 407 -28.27 21.45 13.17
N ARG A 408 -28.24 20.39 12.36
CA ARG A 408 -28.97 20.27 11.09
C ARG A 408 -29.69 18.92 10.99
N SER A 409 -30.95 18.98 10.53
CA SER A 409 -31.70 17.80 10.09
C SER A 409 -31.19 17.29 8.74
N ASP A 410 -31.60 16.08 8.36
CA ASP A 410 -31.12 15.44 7.13
C ASP A 410 -31.52 16.21 5.87
N ASP A 411 -32.77 16.70 5.77
CA ASP A 411 -33.21 17.60 4.69
C ASP A 411 -32.32 18.85 4.57
N ALA A 412 -31.89 19.40 5.71
CA ALA A 412 -31.05 20.59 5.75
C ALA A 412 -29.62 20.26 5.28
N LEU A 413 -29.04 19.14 5.75
CA LEU A 413 -27.74 18.65 5.28
C LEU A 413 -27.77 18.33 3.77
N LEU A 414 -28.80 17.67 3.26
CA LEU A 414 -28.98 17.43 1.82
C LEU A 414 -29.04 18.75 1.03
N SER A 415 -29.77 19.75 1.53
CA SER A 415 -29.82 21.09 0.94
C SER A 415 -28.46 21.81 0.98
N ASP A 416 -27.73 21.70 2.09
CA ASP A 416 -26.41 22.31 2.26
C ASP A 416 -25.37 21.67 1.33
N ILE A 417 -25.35 20.33 1.23
CA ILE A 417 -24.48 19.58 0.32
C ILE A 417 -24.82 19.92 -1.14
N LYS A 418 -26.11 19.97 -1.52
CA LYS A 418 -26.55 20.38 -2.86
C LYS A 418 -26.05 21.79 -3.22
N SER A 419 -26.05 22.70 -2.25
CA SER A 419 -25.51 24.06 -2.42
C SER A 419 -23.97 24.10 -2.41
N LEU A 420 -23.28 23.25 -1.64
CA LEU A 420 -21.82 23.08 -1.66
C LEU A 420 -21.34 22.59 -3.04
N ARG A 421 -21.92 21.50 -3.55
CA ARG A 421 -21.60 20.94 -4.89
C ARG A 421 -21.74 21.98 -6.01
N ARG A 422 -22.71 22.88 -5.88
CA ARG A 422 -22.99 23.97 -6.82
C ARG A 422 -22.06 25.17 -6.63
N PHE A 423 -21.78 25.57 -5.39
CA PHE A 423 -20.87 26.67 -5.06
C PHE A 423 -19.44 26.37 -5.52
N LEU A 424 -18.97 25.13 -5.31
CA LEU A 424 -17.65 24.69 -5.74
C LEU A 424 -17.49 24.76 -7.28
N ARG A 425 -18.43 24.21 -8.07
CA ARG A 425 -18.39 24.31 -9.55
C ARG A 425 -18.64 25.72 -10.10
N LEU A 426 -19.24 26.63 -9.33
CA LEU A 426 -19.36 28.04 -9.70
C LEU A 426 -18.07 28.84 -9.45
N LYS A 427 -17.19 28.36 -8.56
CA LYS A 427 -15.91 29.01 -8.20
C LYS A 427 -14.70 28.39 -8.91
N HIS A 428 -14.74 27.09 -9.22
CA HIS A 428 -13.60 26.32 -9.75
C HIS A 428 -13.99 25.49 -10.98
N LYS A 429 -13.21 25.66 -12.06
CA LYS A 429 -13.36 24.89 -13.32
C LYS A 429 -12.90 23.43 -13.20
N ASP A 430 -11.96 23.16 -12.29
CA ASP A 430 -11.42 21.83 -12.00
C ASP A 430 -11.38 21.65 -10.48
N LEU A 431 -11.97 20.57 -9.96
CA LEU A 431 -12.15 20.33 -8.53
C LEU A 431 -11.14 19.30 -8.02
N ARG A 432 -9.98 19.81 -7.59
CA ARG A 432 -8.89 19.02 -7.01
C ARG A 432 -8.83 19.14 -5.50
N VAL A 433 -8.29 18.12 -4.84
CA VAL A 433 -7.93 18.17 -3.42
C VAL A 433 -6.62 18.95 -3.31
N ASN A 434 -6.73 20.28 -3.28
CA ASN A 434 -5.63 21.22 -3.09
C ASN A 434 -6.05 22.36 -2.15
N ALA A 435 -5.08 23.13 -1.64
CA ALA A 435 -5.35 24.17 -0.63
C ALA A 435 -6.30 25.28 -1.11
N GLN A 436 -6.28 25.62 -2.40
CA GLN A 436 -7.12 26.67 -2.99
C GLN A 436 -8.60 26.26 -3.04
N CYS A 437 -8.90 25.06 -3.56
CA CYS A 437 -10.25 24.56 -3.64
C CYS A 437 -10.78 24.15 -2.24
N TRP A 438 -9.89 23.67 -1.35
CA TRP A 438 -10.21 23.46 0.07
C TRP A 438 -10.60 24.76 0.78
N ALA A 439 -9.88 25.86 0.59
CA ALA A 439 -10.23 27.15 1.20
C ALA A 439 -11.65 27.61 0.79
N THR A 440 -12.06 27.39 -0.46
CA THR A 440 -13.44 27.65 -0.92
C THR A 440 -14.47 26.67 -0.34
N ALA A 441 -14.11 25.40 -0.14
CA ALA A 441 -14.98 24.46 0.57
C ALA A 441 -15.19 24.89 2.02
N TRP A 442 -14.12 25.32 2.69
CA TRP A 442 -14.18 25.82 4.07
C TRP A 442 -14.92 27.16 4.18
N GLU A 443 -14.76 28.10 3.23
CA GLU A 443 -15.57 29.33 3.10
C GLU A 443 -17.08 29.00 3.11
N PHE A 444 -17.49 27.91 2.45
CA PHE A 444 -18.87 27.46 2.46
C PHE A 444 -19.28 26.86 3.81
N ILE A 445 -18.51 25.88 4.32
CA ILE A 445 -18.83 25.14 5.54
C ILE A 445 -18.88 26.07 6.77
N SER A 446 -17.94 27.00 6.89
CA SER A 446 -17.78 27.86 8.06
C SER A 446 -18.62 29.14 8.04
N GLU A 447 -18.81 29.80 6.89
CA GLU A 447 -19.59 31.06 6.83
C GLU A 447 -21.00 30.90 6.25
N HIS A 448 -21.16 30.11 5.19
CA HIS A 448 -22.39 30.12 4.39
C HIS A 448 -23.51 29.25 4.98
N VAL A 449 -23.17 28.13 5.64
CA VAL A 449 -24.16 27.28 6.33
C VAL A 449 -24.75 28.00 7.55
N HIS A 450 -23.94 28.68 8.36
CA HIS A 450 -24.43 29.41 9.54
C HIS A 450 -25.40 30.57 9.20
N ARG A 451 -25.19 31.25 8.07
CA ARG A 451 -26.02 32.39 7.65
C ARG A 451 -27.40 32.01 7.09
N ASN A 452 -27.70 30.72 6.91
CA ASN A 452 -28.89 30.30 6.18
C ASN A 452 -29.76 29.27 6.94
N PRO A 453 -30.52 29.69 7.98
CA PRO A 453 -31.38 28.82 8.79
C PRO A 453 -32.72 28.45 8.11
N ASN A 454 -32.89 28.68 6.81
CA ASN A 454 -34.15 28.40 6.10
C ASN A 454 -33.88 27.96 4.64
N PRO A 455 -34.09 26.67 4.29
CA PRO A 455 -33.65 26.11 3.01
C PRO A 455 -34.34 26.69 1.77
N GLN A 456 -35.42 27.49 1.93
CA GLN A 456 -36.08 28.15 0.79
C GLN A 456 -35.28 29.34 0.22
N ASN A 457 -34.30 29.90 0.94
CA ASN A 457 -33.42 30.97 0.45
C ASN A 457 -32.08 30.42 -0.06
N ASN A 458 -32.08 29.73 -1.20
CA ASN A 458 -30.86 29.13 -1.74
C ASN A 458 -29.87 30.20 -2.27
N PHE A 459 -28.77 30.41 -1.55
CA PHE A 459 -27.72 31.39 -1.88
C PHE A 459 -27.05 31.14 -3.25
N ALA A 460 -26.97 29.90 -3.72
CA ALA A 460 -26.41 29.59 -5.04
C ALA A 460 -27.31 30.06 -6.19
N LEU A 461 -28.65 30.05 -6.00
CA LEU A 461 -29.57 30.74 -6.92
C LEU A 461 -29.34 32.26 -6.89
N ARG A 462 -28.97 32.83 -5.73
CA ARG A 462 -28.66 34.27 -5.63
C ARG A 462 -27.40 34.63 -6.42
N LEU A 463 -26.32 33.84 -6.36
CA LEU A 463 -25.12 34.05 -7.20
C LEU A 463 -25.45 33.96 -8.70
N GLN A 464 -26.18 32.94 -9.12
CA GLN A 464 -26.64 32.84 -10.52
C GLN A 464 -27.51 34.03 -10.92
N SER A 465 -28.37 34.52 -10.02
CA SER A 465 -29.17 35.71 -10.28
C SER A 465 -28.31 36.98 -10.43
N HIS A 466 -27.18 37.09 -9.72
CA HIS A 466 -26.22 38.18 -9.94
C HIS A 466 -25.50 38.06 -11.30
N ARG A 467 -25.09 36.84 -11.70
CA ARG A 467 -24.50 36.61 -13.04
C ARG A 467 -25.50 36.88 -14.19
N LYS A 468 -26.81 36.80 -13.94
CA LYS A 468 -27.87 37.21 -14.89
C LYS A 468 -28.30 38.68 -14.78
N LYS A 469 -28.24 39.31 -13.59
CA LYS A 469 -28.77 40.67 -13.34
C LYS A 469 -27.96 41.84 -13.90
N ASN A 470 -26.80 41.59 -14.49
CA ASN A 470 -26.16 42.58 -15.37
C ASN A 470 -26.89 42.71 -16.72
N GLY A 471 -27.91 41.88 -16.99
CA GLY A 471 -28.97 42.12 -17.97
C GLY A 471 -30.29 42.54 -17.31
N THR A 472 -30.70 43.78 -17.56
CA THR A 472 -32.07 44.34 -17.63
C THR A 472 -33.24 43.68 -16.87
N GLY A 473 -34.01 44.49 -16.12
CA GLY A 473 -35.44 44.21 -15.81
C GLY A 473 -35.94 44.55 -14.40
N ILE A 474 -37.19 45.05 -14.31
CA ILE A 474 -37.87 45.48 -13.06
C ILE A 474 -38.93 44.42 -12.64
N PRO A 475 -39.16 44.14 -11.33
CA PRO A 475 -39.98 43.01 -10.87
C PRO A 475 -41.43 43.35 -10.48
N THR A 476 -42.30 42.33 -10.48
CA THR A 476 -43.65 42.34 -9.85
C THR A 476 -43.85 41.15 -8.89
N LYS A 477 -45.00 41.03 -8.20
CA LYS A 477 -45.17 40.33 -6.90
C LYS A 477 -46.15 39.12 -6.91
N ARG A 478 -46.08 38.31 -5.83
CA ARG A 478 -47.02 37.25 -5.31
C ARG A 478 -46.75 35.81 -5.82
N GLY A 479 -46.94 34.72 -5.04
CA GLY A 479 -47.03 34.65 -3.57
C GLY A 479 -47.65 33.37 -2.92
N ARG A 480 -46.90 32.75 -1.97
CA ARG A 480 -47.34 32.13 -0.68
C ARG A 480 -48.04 30.73 -0.63
N ARG A 481 -47.71 29.95 0.44
CA ARG A 481 -48.33 28.72 1.03
C ARG A 481 -47.91 27.37 0.39
N ARG A 482 -47.45 26.32 1.11
CA ARG A 482 -47.90 25.51 2.32
C ARG A 482 -48.81 24.33 1.91
N ALA A 483 -48.77 23.11 2.49
CA ALA A 483 -47.89 22.49 3.53
C ALA A 483 -48.20 20.97 3.70
N ARG A 484 -47.44 20.28 4.60
CA ARG A 484 -47.82 19.06 5.39
C ARG A 484 -47.91 17.71 4.63
N SER A 485 -47.80 16.54 5.26
CA SER A 485 -47.46 16.12 6.66
C SER A 485 -47.09 14.62 6.72
N SER A 486 -46.65 14.15 7.90
CA SER A 486 -46.84 12.79 8.48
C SER A 486 -46.26 11.56 7.74
N SER A 487 -45.84 10.47 8.39
CA SER A 487 -45.22 10.13 9.70
C SER A 487 -45.18 8.59 9.78
N ASP A 488 -44.61 8.05 10.85
CA ASP A 488 -44.66 6.63 11.25
C ASP A 488 -43.69 5.68 10.51
N SER A 489 -43.29 4.53 11.06
CA SER A 489 -42.74 4.20 12.39
C SER A 489 -42.26 2.73 12.37
N SER A 490 -41.32 2.34 13.26
CA SER A 490 -40.81 0.95 13.42
C SER A 490 -40.08 0.36 12.17
N ALA A 491 -39.32 -0.74 12.26
CA ALA A 491 -38.96 -1.61 13.38
C ALA A 491 -37.46 -2.03 13.31
N LEU A 492 -36.95 -2.65 14.38
CA LEU A 492 -35.54 -3.01 14.54
C LEU A 492 -35.16 -4.35 13.90
N SER A 493 -33.97 -4.40 13.29
CA SER A 493 -33.00 -5.52 13.29
C SER A 493 -31.70 -5.03 12.60
N SER A 494 -30.50 -5.58 12.82
CA SER A 494 -30.07 -6.74 13.63
C SER A 494 -28.68 -6.49 14.25
N LEU A 495 -28.53 -5.46 15.10
CA LEU A 495 -27.21 -4.99 15.59
C LEU A 495 -26.94 -5.26 17.08
N ASP A 496 -27.96 -5.64 17.86
CA ASP A 496 -27.79 -5.96 19.29
C ASP A 496 -26.93 -7.22 19.52
N SER A 497 -26.90 -8.14 18.55
CA SER A 497 -26.19 -9.43 18.62
C SER A 497 -24.65 -9.35 18.56
N LEU A 498 -24.05 -8.16 18.72
CA LEU A 498 -22.60 -7.99 18.84
C LEU A 498 -22.16 -7.33 20.17
N PHE A 499 -23.08 -6.92 21.04
CA PHE A 499 -22.74 -6.13 22.25
C PHE A 499 -22.82 -6.90 23.58
N GLU A 500 -23.32 -8.14 23.61
CA GLU A 500 -23.35 -8.98 24.83
C GLU A 500 -22.05 -9.81 25.05
N ALA A 501 -20.97 -9.55 24.30
CA ALA A 501 -19.75 -10.36 24.34
C ALA A 501 -18.62 -9.83 25.24
N GLU A 502 -18.73 -8.62 25.80
CA GLU A 502 -17.66 -7.94 26.56
C GLU A 502 -18.12 -7.37 27.93
N VAL A 503 -19.11 -7.99 28.58
CA VAL A 503 -19.60 -7.55 29.92
C VAL A 503 -19.73 -8.70 30.94
N GLU A 504 -18.73 -9.60 30.98
CA GLU A 504 -18.39 -10.35 32.20
C GLU A 504 -16.88 -10.32 32.44
N GLY A 505 -16.46 -9.40 33.32
CA GLY A 505 -15.06 -9.23 33.74
C GLY A 505 -14.98 -8.24 34.91
N ASP A 506 -14.30 -8.65 35.98
CA ASP A 506 -13.88 -7.88 37.15
C ASP A 506 -14.92 -6.95 37.83
N ARG A 507 -15.59 -7.51 38.85
CA ARG A 507 -16.10 -6.73 39.98
C ARG A 507 -15.07 -6.76 41.12
N ASP A 508 -14.38 -5.65 41.35
CA ASP A 508 -13.77 -5.37 42.65
C ASP A 508 -14.87 -4.82 43.59
N ASP A 509 -15.04 -5.44 44.75
CA ASP A 509 -15.78 -4.85 45.88
C ASP A 509 -15.10 -5.28 47.20
N SER A 510 -15.07 -4.38 48.19
CA SER A 510 -14.18 -4.48 49.35
C SER A 510 -14.93 -4.62 50.66
N SER A 511 -14.85 -5.83 51.23
CA SER A 511 -14.82 -6.13 52.67
C SER A 511 -15.87 -5.48 53.59
N GLU A 512 -16.85 -6.29 53.99
CA GLU A 512 -17.25 -6.37 55.41
C GLU A 512 -17.67 -7.82 55.74
N GLY A 513 -17.63 -8.21 57.02
CA GLY A 513 -17.95 -9.58 57.50
C GLY A 513 -19.35 -9.70 58.13
N PRO A 514 -19.64 -10.72 58.97
CA PRO A 514 -18.75 -11.79 59.44
C PRO A 514 -19.40 -13.22 59.43
N GLU A 515 -18.70 -14.18 60.06
CA GLU A 515 -19.20 -15.42 60.70
C GLU A 515 -20.27 -16.30 60.01
N SER A 516 -19.88 -17.53 59.61
CA SER A 516 -20.30 -18.75 60.33
C SER A 516 -19.64 -20.04 59.79
N SER A 517 -19.59 -21.07 60.64
CA SER A 517 -19.20 -22.48 60.35
C SER A 517 -20.46 -23.37 60.56
N PRO A 518 -20.50 -24.70 60.24
CA PRO A 518 -19.38 -25.63 60.00
C PRO A 518 -19.58 -26.76 58.93
N SER A 519 -18.55 -27.62 58.79
CA SER A 519 -18.61 -29.03 58.31
C SER A 519 -18.86 -29.26 56.79
N VAL A 520 -18.56 -30.42 56.15
CA VAL A 520 -18.14 -31.77 56.61
C VAL A 520 -16.86 -32.24 55.88
N ALA A 521 -16.19 -33.25 56.44
CA ALA A 521 -14.86 -33.77 56.12
C ALA A 521 -14.66 -34.59 54.81
N SER A 522 -13.39 -35.00 54.61
CA SER A 522 -12.85 -36.20 53.93
C SER A 522 -12.13 -36.00 52.58
N SER A 523 -11.10 -36.79 52.19
CA SER A 523 -9.95 -37.37 52.92
C SER A 523 -9.04 -38.19 51.98
N SER A 524 -7.74 -37.87 51.87
CA SER A 524 -6.59 -38.74 51.46
C SER A 524 -5.34 -37.84 51.27
N LYS A 525 -4.14 -37.97 51.87
CA LYS A 525 -3.19 -39.11 52.07
C LYS A 525 -2.87 -39.82 50.74
N ARG A 526 -1.64 -40.01 50.25
CA ARG A 526 -0.26 -40.28 50.77
C ARG A 526 0.74 -39.92 49.62
N VAL A 527 2.08 -39.80 49.67
CA VAL A 527 3.26 -39.94 50.58
C VAL A 527 4.26 -38.81 50.13
N LEU A 528 5.10 -38.11 50.90
CA LEU A 528 6.08 -38.34 52.01
C LEU A 528 7.53 -38.73 51.57
N VAL A 529 8.56 -38.06 52.15
CA VAL A 529 10.01 -38.42 52.13
C VAL A 529 10.74 -38.15 50.78
N ASP A 530 11.99 -37.62 50.69
CA ASP A 530 13.05 -37.34 51.68
C ASP A 530 13.76 -35.96 51.53
N SER A 531 14.66 -35.71 52.49
CA SER A 531 15.72 -34.70 52.64
C SER A 531 16.88 -34.77 51.60
N GLY A 532 17.82 -33.81 51.52
CA GLY A 532 17.89 -32.48 52.14
C GLY A 532 19.33 -31.93 52.32
N THR A 533 19.43 -30.78 53.02
CA THR A 533 20.64 -30.13 53.60
C THR A 533 21.73 -29.50 52.69
N ASN A 534 22.18 -28.31 53.13
CA ASN A 534 23.45 -27.62 52.84
C ASN A 534 23.75 -27.15 51.39
N GLY A 535 24.47 -26.03 51.18
CA GLY A 535 25.00 -25.05 52.14
C GLY A 535 25.59 -23.81 51.47
N SER A 536 25.73 -22.71 52.22
CA SER A 536 26.07 -21.37 51.73
C SER A 536 27.52 -21.20 51.23
N SER A 537 27.73 -20.48 50.11
CA SER A 537 28.62 -19.28 50.08
C SER A 537 28.87 -18.61 48.71
N LYS A 538 28.91 -17.26 48.75
CA LYS A 538 29.85 -16.35 48.06
C LYS A 538 30.09 -16.48 46.53
N ARG A 539 29.35 -15.65 45.77
CA ARG A 539 29.86 -14.40 45.15
C ARG A 539 31.37 -14.33 44.84
N VAL A 540 31.75 -14.28 43.55
CA VAL A 540 32.66 -13.28 42.92
C VAL A 540 32.89 -13.65 41.44
N LYS A 541 32.95 -12.62 40.56
CA LYS A 541 33.50 -12.54 39.18
C LYS A 541 33.66 -13.87 38.39
N ARG A 542 33.17 -13.93 37.15
CA ARG A 542 33.44 -12.93 36.10
C ARG A 542 32.39 -12.93 34.99
#